data_AF-A0A7W0UPJ2-F1
#
_entry.id   AF-A0A7W0UPJ2-F1
#
_cell.length_a   1.000
_cell.length_b   1.000
_cell.length_c   1.000
_cell.angle_alpha   90.00
_cell.angle_beta   90.00
_cell.angle_gamma   90.00
#
_symmetry.space_group_name_H-M   'P 1'
#
loop_
_entity.id
_entity.type
_entity.pdbx_description
1 polymer ?
#
loop_
_entity_poly.entity_id
_entity_poly.type
_entity_poly.pdbx_seq_one_letter_code
_entity_poly.pdbx_strand_id
1 'polypeptide(L)'
;MRAARRLVAVTVFALVALAPWTGAAPAARPSLETLLTRHVPVLVLHPAEQIRPAPVDGFLADSDLERRTATGWEAIAGSLSAAGRATRLDQRLCLAVEGVAATSCYVEAERAHRGGPVVYGAAFRAKSRIDLQYWIWYPWNVYSPTVPPGDLWQVHEGDWEAVSVILDLDGRPLHVGTSRHSEGARREWGRVTKRGSRPVVYVALGSHASFFGSGAHRFDPRFVDPALISVIKA
;
A
#
# COMPACT_ATOMS: atom_id res chain seq x y z
N MET A 1 18.93 58.03 -84.45
CA MET A 1 19.10 56.64 -83.96
C MET A 1 19.08 56.67 -82.42
N ARG A 2 17.98 56.28 -81.78
CA ARG A 2 17.88 56.18 -80.30
C ARG A 2 17.81 54.69 -79.94
N ALA A 3 18.80 54.19 -79.20
CA ALA A 3 18.88 52.80 -78.76
C ALA A 3 18.04 52.60 -77.50
N ALA A 4 17.05 51.72 -77.56
CA ALA A 4 16.23 51.32 -76.41
C ALA A 4 16.92 50.19 -75.64
N ARG A 5 17.27 50.42 -74.38
CA ARG A 5 17.72 49.37 -73.44
C ARG A 5 16.49 48.70 -72.84
N ARG A 6 16.29 47.40 -73.11
CA ARG A 6 15.28 46.56 -72.44
C ARG A 6 15.87 46.03 -71.13
N LEU A 7 15.25 46.35 -70.00
CA LEU A 7 15.50 45.67 -68.73
C LEU A 7 14.73 44.34 -68.73
N VAL A 8 15.43 43.24 -68.43
CA VAL A 8 14.83 41.94 -68.14
C VAL A 8 14.71 41.83 -66.61
N ALA A 9 13.48 41.78 -66.09
CA ALA A 9 13.22 41.47 -64.70
C ALA A 9 13.24 39.96 -64.50
N VAL A 10 14.14 39.46 -63.66
CA VAL A 10 14.19 38.05 -63.26
C VAL A 10 13.37 37.89 -61.99
N THR A 11 12.22 37.24 -62.10
CA THR A 11 11.35 36.94 -60.94
C THR A 11 11.79 35.61 -60.33
N VAL A 12 12.37 35.65 -59.13
CA VAL A 12 12.73 34.45 -58.36
C VAL A 12 11.51 33.99 -57.57
N PHE A 13 10.95 32.83 -57.93
CA PHE A 13 9.92 32.16 -57.13
C PHE A 13 10.60 31.40 -55.99
N ALA A 14 10.47 31.89 -54.75
CA ALA A 14 10.84 31.13 -53.56
C ALA A 14 9.75 30.09 -53.25
N LEU A 15 10.05 28.82 -53.50
CA LEU A 15 9.23 27.69 -53.06
C LEU A 15 9.34 27.55 -51.54
N VAL A 16 8.33 28.04 -50.81
CA VAL A 16 8.16 27.71 -49.39
C VAL A 16 7.61 26.29 -49.33
N ALA A 17 8.47 25.33 -49.01
CA ALA A 17 8.06 23.98 -48.71
C ALA A 17 7.26 23.98 -47.41
N LEU A 18 5.93 23.91 -47.51
CA LEU A 18 5.04 23.62 -46.40
C LEU A 18 5.28 22.16 -45.98
N ALA A 19 6.19 21.95 -45.03
CA ALA A 19 6.32 20.66 -44.37
C ALA A 19 4.99 20.38 -43.63
N PRO A 20 4.31 19.26 -43.92
CA PRO A 20 3.10 18.92 -43.20
C PRO A 20 3.45 18.76 -41.72
N TRP A 21 2.81 19.57 -40.88
CA TRP A 21 2.80 19.36 -39.44
C TRP A 21 2.12 18.01 -39.21
N THR A 22 2.93 16.97 -39.02
CA THR A 22 2.47 15.71 -38.45
C THR A 22 2.23 15.97 -36.97
N GLY A 23 1.09 16.61 -36.67
CA GLY A 23 0.63 16.76 -35.30
C GLY A 23 0.63 15.39 -34.65
N ALA A 24 1.57 15.16 -33.73
CA ALA A 24 1.64 13.91 -32.99
C ALA A 24 0.28 13.72 -32.33
N ALA A 25 -0.40 12.60 -32.63
CA ALA A 25 -1.64 12.27 -31.97
C ALA A 25 -1.42 12.34 -30.45
N PRO A 26 -2.36 12.92 -29.67
CA PRO A 26 -2.20 12.98 -28.23
C PRO A 26 -1.93 11.56 -27.72
N ALA A 27 -0.84 11.39 -26.97
CA ALA A 27 -0.49 10.09 -26.42
C ALA A 27 -1.71 9.52 -25.67
N ALA A 28 -2.10 8.29 -26.01
CA ALA A 28 -3.25 7.64 -25.40
C ALA A 28 -3.09 7.64 -23.87
N ARG A 29 -4.17 8.00 -23.15
CA ARG A 29 -4.16 7.97 -21.68
C ARG A 29 -3.86 6.54 -21.20
N PRO A 30 -2.98 6.36 -20.20
CA PRO A 30 -2.69 5.03 -19.68
C PRO A 30 -3.93 4.32 -19.14
N SER A 31 -3.99 2.98 -19.29
CA SER A 31 -5.04 2.17 -18.67
C SER A 31 -4.94 2.22 -17.14
N LEU A 32 -6.05 1.91 -16.45
CA LEU A 32 -6.05 1.82 -14.99
C LEU A 32 -5.06 0.77 -14.47
N GLU A 33 -4.98 -0.37 -15.15
CA GLU A 33 -4.00 -1.42 -14.85
C GLU A 33 -2.56 -0.92 -15.03
N THR A 34 -2.27 -0.19 -16.11
CA THR A 34 -0.95 0.42 -16.31
C THR A 34 -0.61 1.39 -15.17
N LEU A 35 -1.57 2.21 -14.74
CA LEU A 35 -1.38 3.14 -13.63
C LEU A 35 -1.17 2.40 -12.30
N LEU A 36 -1.96 1.34 -12.04
CA LEU A 36 -1.86 0.52 -10.83
C LEU A 36 -0.48 -0.15 -10.73
N THR A 37 -0.02 -0.79 -11.80
CA THR A 37 1.29 -1.45 -11.84
C THR A 37 2.45 -0.44 -11.76
N ARG A 38 2.29 0.73 -12.37
CA ARG A 38 3.32 1.78 -12.36
C ARG A 38 3.57 2.37 -10.96
N HIS A 39 2.53 2.46 -10.13
CA HIS A 39 2.60 3.17 -8.85
C HIS A 39 2.55 2.26 -7.62
N VAL A 40 2.64 0.93 -7.77
CA VAL A 40 2.69 0.01 -6.62
C VAL A 40 3.83 0.39 -5.67
N PRO A 41 3.57 0.49 -4.35
CA PRO A 41 4.54 1.04 -3.41
C PRO A 41 5.80 0.18 -3.32
N VAL A 42 6.88 0.80 -2.87
CA VAL A 42 8.06 0.10 -2.35
C VAL A 42 7.97 0.14 -0.84
N LEU A 43 7.80 -1.03 -0.23
CA LEU A 43 7.78 -1.18 1.21
C LEU A 43 9.21 -1.32 1.73
N VAL A 44 9.57 -0.49 2.70
CA VAL A 44 10.84 -0.55 3.43
C VAL A 44 10.52 -1.05 4.82
N LEU A 45 10.82 -2.33 5.06
CA LEU A 45 10.65 -2.95 6.36
C LEU A 45 11.83 -2.61 7.27
N HIS A 46 11.57 -2.54 8.57
CA HIS A 46 12.64 -2.47 9.56
C HIS A 46 13.56 -3.70 9.43
N PRO A 47 14.89 -3.59 9.63
CA PRO A 47 15.81 -4.74 9.47
C PRO A 47 15.52 -5.93 10.39
N ALA A 48 14.93 -5.66 11.55
CA ALA A 48 14.50 -6.68 12.51
C ALA A 48 13.10 -7.27 12.22
N GLU A 49 12.43 -6.80 11.16
CA GLU A 49 11.10 -7.29 10.81
C GLU A 49 11.17 -8.73 10.27
N GLN A 50 10.43 -9.61 10.94
CA GLN A 50 10.33 -11.03 10.61
C GLN A 50 9.06 -11.32 9.81
N ILE A 51 8.00 -10.54 10.02
CA ILE A 51 6.72 -10.70 9.34
C ILE A 51 6.73 -9.90 8.03
N ARG A 52 6.59 -10.62 6.92
CA ARG A 52 6.61 -10.04 5.57
C ARG A 52 5.17 -9.93 5.06
N PRO A 53 4.90 -9.01 4.11
CA PRO A 53 3.68 -9.08 3.34
C PRO A 53 3.53 -10.47 2.73
N ALA A 54 2.34 -11.04 2.78
CA ALA A 54 2.07 -12.43 2.38
C ALA A 54 0.76 -12.54 1.60
N PRO A 55 0.56 -13.62 0.83
CA PRO A 55 -0.78 -14.00 0.37
C PRO A 55 -1.68 -14.32 1.59
N VAL A 56 -2.93 -13.84 1.56
CA VAL A 56 -3.91 -14.15 2.62
C VAL A 56 -4.31 -15.64 2.63
N ASP A 57 -4.16 -16.32 1.51
CA ASP A 57 -4.64 -17.69 1.32
C ASP A 57 -3.97 -18.69 2.26
N GLY A 58 -2.68 -18.50 2.59
CA GLY A 58 -1.97 -19.38 3.53
C GLY A 58 -2.55 -19.30 4.94
N PHE A 59 -2.76 -18.09 5.44
CA PHE A 59 -3.44 -17.85 6.72
C PHE A 59 -4.85 -18.46 6.75
N LEU A 60 -5.63 -18.26 5.68
CA LEU A 60 -6.98 -18.84 5.59
C LEU A 60 -6.97 -20.36 5.54
N ALA A 61 -5.99 -20.94 4.84
CA ALA A 61 -5.84 -22.39 4.76
C ALA A 61 -5.49 -22.99 6.13
N ASP A 62 -4.75 -22.26 6.97
CA ASP A 62 -4.29 -22.68 8.29
C ASP A 62 -5.17 -22.24 9.46
N SER A 63 -6.24 -21.50 9.20
CA SER A 63 -7.13 -21.00 10.24
C SER A 63 -8.42 -21.80 10.37
N ASP A 64 -8.92 -21.90 11.60
CA ASP A 64 -10.27 -22.38 11.88
C ASP A 64 -11.22 -21.20 12.08
N LEU A 65 -12.45 -21.29 11.56
CA LEU A 65 -13.51 -20.34 11.88
C LEU A 65 -14.08 -20.71 13.25
N GLU A 66 -13.97 -19.82 14.21
CA GLU A 66 -14.48 -20.02 15.56
C GLU A 66 -15.65 -19.08 15.88
N ARG A 67 -16.50 -19.49 16.82
CA ARG A 67 -17.56 -18.67 17.39
C ARG A 67 -17.41 -18.55 18.90
N ARG A 68 -17.71 -17.37 19.43
CA ARG A 68 -17.75 -17.13 20.87
C ARG A 68 -18.92 -17.87 21.52
N THR A 69 -18.63 -18.66 22.54
CA THR A 69 -19.59 -19.32 23.42
C THR A 69 -19.47 -18.79 24.85
N ALA A 70 -20.29 -19.31 25.77
CA ALA A 70 -20.24 -18.93 27.19
C ALA A 70 -18.91 -19.34 27.86
N THR A 71 -18.27 -20.39 27.36
CA THR A 71 -17.06 -21.00 27.94
C THR A 71 -15.78 -20.66 27.19
N GLY A 72 -15.86 -20.05 26.00
CA GLY A 72 -14.67 -19.69 25.23
C GLY A 72 -14.95 -19.48 23.75
N TRP A 73 -14.01 -19.91 22.93
CA TRP A 73 -14.14 -19.98 21.47
C TRP A 73 -14.21 -21.44 21.04
N GLU A 74 -15.08 -21.75 20.09
CA GLU A 74 -15.25 -23.10 19.56
C GLU A 74 -15.25 -23.05 18.03
N ALA A 75 -14.50 -23.97 17.41
CA ALA A 75 -14.49 -24.15 15.97
C ALA A 75 -15.88 -24.52 15.44
N ILE A 76 -16.26 -23.91 14.32
CA ILE A 76 -17.53 -24.14 13.63
C ILE A 76 -17.29 -24.49 12.16
N ALA A 77 -18.13 -25.35 11.61
CA ALA A 77 -18.14 -25.60 10.17
C ALA A 77 -18.73 -24.40 9.42
N GLY A 78 -18.08 -23.97 8.33
CA GLY A 78 -18.58 -22.91 7.47
C GLY A 78 -17.48 -22.23 6.66
N SER A 79 -17.90 -21.29 5.80
CA SER A 79 -17.01 -20.39 5.08
C SER A 79 -17.00 -19.01 5.76
N LEU A 80 -16.03 -18.16 5.40
CA LEU A 80 -15.98 -16.75 5.83
C LEU A 80 -17.28 -15.98 5.54
N SER A 81 -18.02 -16.33 4.50
CA SER A 81 -19.31 -15.70 4.18
C SER A 81 -20.41 -16.02 5.20
N ALA A 82 -20.22 -17.05 6.03
CA ALA A 82 -21.10 -17.37 7.16
C ALA A 82 -20.64 -16.71 8.47
N ALA A 83 -19.51 -15.99 8.47
CA ALA A 83 -19.02 -15.27 9.64
C ALA A 83 -20.03 -14.20 10.07
N GLY A 84 -20.32 -14.17 11.37
CA GLY A 84 -21.32 -13.28 11.97
C GLY A 84 -20.74 -12.45 13.10
N ARG A 85 -21.60 -11.79 13.88
CA ARG A 85 -21.17 -11.17 15.13
C ARG A 85 -20.62 -12.27 16.05
N ALA A 86 -19.44 -12.03 16.63
CA ALA A 86 -18.75 -12.94 17.54
C ALA A 86 -18.17 -14.21 16.90
N THR A 87 -17.76 -14.16 15.64
CA THR A 87 -16.85 -15.14 15.03
C THR A 87 -15.46 -14.57 14.83
N ARG A 88 -14.42 -15.43 14.82
CA ARG A 88 -13.04 -15.06 14.47
C ARG A 88 -12.39 -16.16 13.64
N LEU A 89 -11.28 -15.82 13.00
CA LEU A 89 -10.31 -16.82 12.54
C LEU A 89 -9.28 -17.01 13.64
N ASP A 90 -8.85 -18.25 13.83
CA ASP A 90 -7.79 -18.65 14.76
C ASP A 90 -6.79 -19.52 14.00
N GLN A 91 -5.55 -19.03 13.86
CA GLN A 91 -4.48 -19.75 13.17
C GLN A 91 -4.12 -21.01 13.97
N ARG A 92 -4.27 -22.18 13.36
CA ARG A 92 -3.95 -23.44 14.02
C ARG A 92 -2.49 -23.50 14.43
N LEU A 93 -2.24 -24.16 15.56
CA LEU A 93 -0.91 -24.43 16.13
C LEU A 93 -0.14 -23.22 16.67
N CYS A 94 -0.60 -21.99 16.40
CA CYS A 94 -0.04 -20.78 16.99
C CYS A 94 -0.96 -20.24 18.08
N LEU A 95 -0.39 -19.59 19.09
CA LEU A 95 -1.15 -19.07 20.22
C LEU A 95 -0.84 -17.58 20.40
N ALA A 96 -1.76 -16.72 19.94
CA ALA A 96 -1.58 -15.28 20.04
C ALA A 96 -1.34 -14.77 21.48
N VAL A 97 -1.84 -15.50 22.48
CA VAL A 97 -1.64 -15.17 23.92
C VAL A 97 -0.18 -15.27 24.36
N GLU A 98 0.69 -15.96 23.61
CA GLU A 98 2.12 -16.03 23.89
C GLU A 98 2.88 -14.77 23.41
N GLY A 99 2.18 -13.83 22.76
CA GLY A 99 2.71 -12.52 22.41
C GLY A 99 3.94 -12.61 21.50
N VAL A 100 5.03 -11.97 21.90
CA VAL A 100 6.28 -11.95 21.13
C VAL A 100 6.84 -13.36 20.90
N ALA A 101 6.67 -14.28 21.86
CA ALA A 101 7.17 -15.66 21.75
C ALA A 101 6.48 -16.46 20.62
N ALA A 102 5.23 -16.11 20.27
CA ALA A 102 4.50 -16.76 19.18
C ALA A 102 5.07 -16.44 17.78
N THR A 103 5.92 -15.42 17.65
CA THR A 103 6.38 -14.90 16.35
C THR A 103 7.00 -15.99 15.46
N SER A 104 7.80 -16.91 16.03
CA SER A 104 8.41 -17.98 15.24
C SER A 104 7.36 -18.93 14.66
N CYS A 105 6.28 -19.22 15.40
CA CYS A 105 5.18 -20.06 14.92
C CYS A 105 4.53 -19.45 13.66
N TYR A 106 4.14 -18.18 13.72
CA TYR A 106 3.51 -17.51 12.57
C TYR A 106 4.45 -17.39 11.37
N VAL A 107 5.75 -17.16 11.60
CA VAL A 107 6.76 -17.15 10.53
C VAL A 107 6.88 -18.53 9.87
N GLU A 108 6.86 -19.61 10.65
CA GLU A 108 6.97 -20.99 10.14
C GLU A 108 5.70 -21.41 9.39
N ALA A 109 4.53 -21.06 9.91
CA ALA A 109 3.25 -21.32 9.25
C ALA A 109 3.20 -20.65 7.86
N GLU A 110 3.54 -19.36 7.76
CA GLU A 110 3.58 -18.67 6.46
C GLU A 110 4.60 -19.31 5.49
N ARG A 111 5.79 -19.69 5.98
CA ARG A 111 6.81 -20.34 5.15
C ARG A 111 6.34 -21.68 4.56
N ALA A 112 5.40 -22.37 5.20
CA ALA A 112 4.86 -23.64 4.71
C ALA A 112 4.09 -23.49 3.38
N HIS A 113 3.46 -22.33 3.14
CA HIS A 113 2.65 -22.06 1.93
C HIS A 113 3.47 -21.62 0.71
N ARG A 114 4.79 -21.47 0.84
CA ARG A 114 5.74 -21.15 -0.25
C ARG A 114 5.35 -19.95 -1.12
N GLY A 115 4.73 -18.93 -0.51
CA GLY A 115 4.39 -17.67 -1.15
C GLY A 115 5.54 -16.66 -1.13
N GLY A 116 5.72 -15.90 -2.21
CA GLY A 116 6.51 -14.67 -2.18
C GLY A 116 5.68 -13.50 -1.63
N PRO A 117 6.31 -12.35 -1.29
CA PRO A 117 5.55 -11.21 -0.80
C PRO A 117 4.52 -10.69 -1.81
N VAL A 118 3.30 -10.44 -1.34
CA VAL A 118 2.16 -9.98 -2.16
C VAL A 118 1.69 -8.61 -1.70
N VAL A 119 1.30 -7.78 -2.67
CA VAL A 119 0.49 -6.57 -2.47
C VAL A 119 -0.72 -6.69 -3.38
N TYR A 120 -1.91 -6.60 -2.80
CA TYR A 120 -3.16 -6.59 -3.55
C TYR A 120 -3.44 -5.18 -4.05
N GLY A 121 -4.07 -5.04 -5.20
CA GLY A 121 -4.35 -3.72 -5.75
C GLY A 121 -5.62 -3.64 -6.57
N ALA A 122 -6.28 -2.50 -6.50
CA ALA A 122 -7.40 -2.16 -7.37
C ALA A 122 -7.35 -0.69 -7.78
N ALA A 123 -7.89 -0.39 -8.95
CA ALA A 123 -7.92 0.95 -9.51
C ALA A 123 -9.35 1.36 -9.83
N PHE A 124 -9.75 2.53 -9.33
CA PHE A 124 -11.10 3.06 -9.48
C PHE A 124 -11.06 4.41 -10.16
N ARG A 125 -11.90 4.60 -11.18
CA ARG A 125 -12.11 5.92 -11.81
C ARG A 125 -13.37 6.56 -11.23
N ALA A 126 -13.20 7.71 -10.60
CA ALA A 126 -14.29 8.57 -10.17
C ALA A 126 -14.47 9.76 -11.13
N LYS A 127 -15.51 10.58 -10.90
CA LYS A 127 -15.82 11.75 -11.76
C LYS A 127 -14.67 12.77 -11.86
N SER A 128 -13.86 12.91 -10.81
CA SER A 128 -12.83 13.96 -10.72
C SER A 128 -11.42 13.43 -10.47
N ARG A 129 -11.24 12.11 -10.32
CA ARG A 129 -9.95 11.50 -9.95
C ARG A 129 -9.87 10.03 -10.33
N ILE A 130 -8.66 9.49 -10.29
CA ILE A 130 -8.38 8.06 -10.26
C ILE A 130 -7.83 7.74 -8.87
N ASP A 131 -8.29 6.64 -8.28
CA ASP A 131 -7.82 6.12 -7.00
C ASP A 131 -7.18 4.74 -7.22
N LEU A 132 -5.89 4.64 -6.93
CA LEU A 132 -5.16 3.38 -6.92
C LEU A 132 -5.03 2.96 -5.46
N GLN A 133 -5.68 1.87 -5.08
CA GLN A 133 -5.61 1.33 -3.73
C GLN A 133 -4.75 0.09 -3.73
N TYR A 134 -3.86 0.00 -2.73
CA TYR A 134 -2.99 -1.14 -2.49
C TYR A 134 -3.24 -1.63 -1.07
N TRP A 135 -3.52 -2.91 -0.91
CA TRP A 135 -3.73 -3.56 0.39
C TRP A 135 -2.62 -4.55 0.65
N ILE A 136 -2.11 -4.54 1.88
CA ILE A 136 -0.93 -5.25 2.29
C ILE A 136 -1.35 -6.10 3.50
N TRP A 137 -1.24 -7.42 3.33
CA TRP A 137 -1.61 -8.38 4.36
C TRP A 137 -0.38 -8.86 5.11
N TYR A 138 -0.49 -8.90 6.43
CA TYR A 138 0.46 -9.57 7.32
C TYR A 138 -0.30 -10.59 8.18
N PRO A 139 0.19 -11.84 8.29
CA PRO A 139 -0.52 -12.89 9.05
C PRO A 139 -0.49 -12.65 10.57
N TRP A 140 0.45 -11.85 11.06
CA TRP A 140 0.70 -11.64 12.48
C TRP A 140 1.19 -10.22 12.75
N ASN A 141 0.54 -9.47 13.63
CA ASN A 141 1.00 -8.19 14.15
C ASN A 141 1.54 -8.40 15.57
N VAL A 142 2.78 -7.96 15.81
CA VAL A 142 3.50 -8.15 17.06
C VAL A 142 4.06 -6.84 17.59
N TYR A 143 3.18 -5.85 17.74
CA TYR A 143 3.59 -4.53 18.22
C TYR A 143 4.07 -4.57 19.68
N SER A 144 5.18 -3.87 19.91
CA SER A 144 5.72 -3.54 21.23
C SER A 144 6.07 -2.04 21.29
N PRO A 145 5.82 -1.35 22.42
CA PRO A 145 6.19 0.05 22.61
C PRO A 145 7.71 0.28 22.74
N THR A 146 8.49 -0.78 22.96
CA THR A 146 9.95 -0.72 23.05
C THR A 146 10.63 -1.61 22.01
N VAL A 147 11.85 -1.24 21.65
CA VAL A 147 12.76 -2.04 20.81
C VAL A 147 14.10 -2.16 21.55
N PRO A 148 14.53 -3.35 22.00
CA PRO A 148 13.84 -4.65 21.85
C PRO A 148 12.50 -4.72 22.60
N PRO A 149 11.63 -5.70 22.26
CA PRO A 149 10.34 -5.85 22.94
C PRO A 149 10.49 -6.08 24.44
N GLY A 150 9.61 -5.43 25.22
CA GLY A 150 9.50 -5.63 26.67
C GLY A 150 8.30 -6.50 27.04
N ASP A 151 7.87 -6.41 28.30
CA ASP A 151 6.75 -7.21 28.83
C ASP A 151 5.37 -6.71 28.37
N LEU A 152 5.30 -5.50 27.81
CA LEU A 152 4.09 -4.92 27.24
C LEU A 152 4.08 -5.11 25.73
N TRP A 153 3.02 -5.72 25.22
CA TRP A 153 2.82 -5.94 23.79
C TRP A 153 1.33 -5.85 23.44
N GLN A 154 1.06 -5.54 22.18
CA GLN A 154 -0.26 -5.66 21.58
C GLN A 154 -0.09 -6.46 20.30
N VAL A 155 -0.80 -7.58 20.24
CA VAL A 155 -0.65 -8.54 19.15
C VAL A 155 -2.01 -8.95 18.60
N HIS A 156 -2.04 -9.34 17.34
CA HIS A 156 -3.22 -9.94 16.74
C HIS A 156 -2.86 -10.73 15.48
N GLU A 157 -3.67 -11.75 15.23
CA GLU A 157 -3.67 -12.47 13.96
C GLU A 157 -4.35 -11.64 12.89
N GLY A 158 -3.72 -11.60 11.72
CA GLY A 158 -4.20 -10.86 10.58
C GLY A 158 -4.12 -9.35 10.74
N ASP A 159 -3.49 -8.72 9.75
CA ASP A 159 -3.33 -7.28 9.71
C ASP A 159 -3.37 -6.78 8.26
N TRP A 160 -4.25 -5.82 8.01
CA TRP A 160 -4.44 -5.21 6.70
C TRP A 160 -4.05 -3.74 6.77
N GLU A 161 -2.98 -3.41 6.07
CA GLU A 161 -2.55 -2.04 5.83
C GLU A 161 -2.89 -1.61 4.41
N ALA A 162 -3.01 -0.30 4.19
CA ALA A 162 -3.44 0.30 2.93
C ALA A 162 -2.55 1.47 2.53
N VAL A 163 -2.23 1.53 1.23
CA VAL A 163 -1.60 2.67 0.59
C VAL A 163 -2.46 3.08 -0.60
N SER A 164 -2.72 4.37 -0.75
CA SER A 164 -3.48 4.89 -1.90
C SER A 164 -2.65 5.91 -2.68
N VAL A 165 -2.73 5.87 -4.02
CA VAL A 165 -2.20 6.92 -4.90
C VAL A 165 -3.36 7.56 -5.64
N ILE A 166 -3.58 8.84 -5.38
CA ILE A 166 -4.65 9.63 -5.98
C ILE A 166 -4.09 10.38 -7.18
N LEU A 167 -4.74 10.25 -8.34
CA LEU A 167 -4.35 10.88 -9.59
C LEU A 167 -5.47 11.75 -10.16
N ASP A 168 -5.11 12.71 -11.00
CA ASP A 168 -6.06 13.38 -11.87
C ASP A 168 -6.60 12.42 -12.96
N LEU A 169 -7.53 12.90 -13.79
CA LEU A 169 -8.15 12.09 -14.84
C LEU A 169 -7.21 11.73 -16.00
N ASP A 170 -6.10 12.45 -16.14
CA ASP A 170 -5.03 12.19 -17.10
C ASP A 170 -3.98 11.20 -16.57
N GLY A 171 -4.10 10.76 -15.32
CA GLY A 171 -3.17 9.83 -14.68
C GLY A 171 -1.93 10.49 -14.10
N ARG A 172 -1.96 11.80 -13.81
CA ARG A 172 -0.90 12.48 -13.06
C ARG A 172 -1.13 12.33 -11.55
N PRO A 173 -0.16 11.80 -10.79
CA PRO A 173 -0.33 11.60 -9.36
C PRO A 173 -0.33 12.93 -8.60
N LEU A 174 -1.27 13.06 -7.67
CA LEU A 174 -1.54 14.24 -6.85
C LEU A 174 -1.13 14.02 -5.40
N HIS A 175 -1.53 12.89 -4.82
CA HIS A 175 -1.31 12.57 -3.40
C HIS A 175 -1.04 11.10 -3.19
N VAL A 176 -0.36 10.80 -2.09
CA VAL A 176 -0.28 9.45 -1.52
C VAL A 176 -0.94 9.47 -0.15
N GLY A 177 -1.74 8.45 0.13
CA GLY A 177 -2.30 8.14 1.43
C GLY A 177 -1.65 6.88 2.01
N THR A 178 -1.40 6.84 3.31
CA THR A 178 -0.99 5.63 4.04
C THR A 178 -1.88 5.43 5.25
N SER A 179 -2.25 4.20 5.56
CA SER A 179 -2.86 3.83 6.85
C SER A 179 -1.80 3.74 7.94
N ARG A 180 -2.23 3.93 9.18
CA ARG A 180 -1.44 3.67 10.38
C ARG A 180 -2.40 3.50 11.54
N HIS A 181 -2.81 2.26 11.79
CA HIS A 181 -3.84 1.94 12.79
C HIS A 181 -5.15 2.70 12.52
N SER A 182 -5.76 3.30 13.55
CA SER A 182 -6.99 4.10 13.46
C SER A 182 -6.83 5.48 12.79
N GLU A 183 -5.66 5.74 12.20
CA GLU A 183 -5.30 6.99 11.54
C GLU A 183 -4.87 6.78 10.08
N GLY A 184 -4.60 7.90 9.41
CA GLY A 184 -3.89 7.90 8.14
C GLY A 184 -2.95 9.09 8.01
N ALA A 185 -2.10 9.04 6.99
CA ALA A 185 -1.31 10.17 6.54
C ALA A 185 -1.63 10.46 5.09
N ARG A 186 -1.68 11.74 4.72
CA ARG A 186 -1.65 12.16 3.32
C ARG A 186 -0.44 13.02 3.07
N ARG A 187 0.20 12.84 1.92
CA ARG A 187 1.28 13.71 1.44
C ARG A 187 1.10 14.02 -0.04
N GLU A 188 1.40 15.27 -0.42
CA GLU A 188 1.47 15.67 -1.82
C GLU A 188 2.50 14.84 -2.57
N TRP A 189 2.18 14.42 -3.80
CA TRP A 189 3.05 13.58 -4.62
C TRP A 189 4.47 14.16 -4.71
N GLY A 190 4.62 15.46 -4.94
CA GLY A 190 5.92 16.13 -5.02
C GLY A 190 6.80 16.00 -3.77
N ARG A 191 6.21 15.74 -2.59
CA ARG A 191 6.92 15.63 -1.30
C ARG A 191 7.14 14.19 -0.83
N VAL A 192 6.68 13.19 -1.59
CA VAL A 192 6.86 11.76 -1.25
C VAL A 192 8.20 11.26 -1.78
N THR A 193 8.95 10.49 -0.99
CA THR A 193 10.14 9.76 -1.49
C THR A 193 9.70 8.67 -2.47
N LYS A 194 10.42 8.50 -3.58
CA LYS A 194 10.04 7.55 -4.64
C LYS A 194 11.23 6.76 -5.16
N ARG A 195 10.98 5.56 -5.68
CA ARG A 195 11.89 4.82 -6.57
C ARG A 195 11.24 4.73 -7.95
N GLY A 196 11.71 5.54 -8.89
CA GLY A 196 10.98 5.77 -10.14
C GLY A 196 9.59 6.37 -9.87
N SER A 197 8.54 5.76 -10.40
CA SER A 197 7.13 6.15 -10.19
C SER A 197 6.49 5.53 -8.96
N ARG A 198 7.24 4.81 -8.12
CA ARG A 198 6.71 4.05 -6.99
C ARG A 198 6.94 4.83 -5.69
N PRO A 199 5.89 5.15 -4.91
CA PRO A 199 6.07 5.79 -3.61
C PRO A 199 6.79 4.83 -2.65
N VAL A 200 7.71 5.36 -1.86
CA VAL A 200 8.40 4.62 -0.81
C VAL A 200 7.62 4.78 0.49
N VAL A 201 7.30 3.66 1.13
CA VAL A 201 6.57 3.59 2.39
C VAL A 201 7.41 2.82 3.39
N TYR A 202 7.59 3.39 4.57
CA TYR A 202 8.33 2.77 5.67
C TYR A 202 7.33 2.10 6.61
N VAL A 203 7.54 0.81 6.85
CA VAL A 203 6.65 -0.02 7.66
C VAL A 203 7.21 -0.10 9.07
N ALA A 204 6.39 0.23 10.07
CA ALA A 204 6.79 0.13 11.46
C ALA A 204 6.97 -1.33 11.89
N LEU A 205 8.02 -1.57 12.69
CA LEU A 205 8.37 -2.90 13.20
C LEU A 205 7.22 -3.47 14.04
N GLY A 206 6.76 -4.67 13.69
CA GLY A 206 5.73 -5.43 14.39
C GLY A 206 4.31 -4.88 14.24
N SER A 207 4.13 -3.56 14.13
CA SER A 207 2.83 -2.90 14.05
C SER A 207 2.30 -2.69 12.63
N HIS A 208 3.17 -2.83 11.63
CA HIS A 208 2.95 -2.63 10.19
C HIS A 208 2.44 -1.26 9.73
N ALA A 209 2.17 -0.33 10.64
CA ALA A 209 1.76 1.02 10.31
C ALA A 209 2.69 1.68 9.28
N SER A 210 2.08 2.38 8.32
CA SER A 210 2.76 2.88 7.14
C SER A 210 3.08 4.38 7.22
N PHE A 211 4.37 4.71 7.05
CA PHE A 211 4.90 6.07 7.20
C PHE A 211 5.64 6.55 5.94
N PHE A 212 5.75 7.88 5.79
CA PHE A 212 6.51 8.52 4.73
C PHE A 212 8.00 8.73 5.06
N GLY A 213 8.47 8.24 6.21
CA GLY A 213 9.85 8.37 6.65
C GLY A 213 10.20 7.33 7.72
N SER A 214 11.48 7.00 7.80
CA SER A 214 12.02 6.16 8.87
C SER A 214 12.09 6.90 10.21
N GLY A 215 12.33 6.16 11.28
CA GLY A 215 12.49 6.69 12.64
C GLY A 215 11.39 6.21 13.57
N ALA A 216 11.45 6.69 14.82
CA ALA A 216 10.43 6.42 15.82
C ALA A 216 9.20 7.31 15.58
N HIS A 217 8.03 6.69 15.58
CA HIS A 217 6.75 7.38 15.45
C HIS A 217 5.93 7.14 16.71
N ARG A 218 5.35 8.21 17.25
CA ARG A 218 4.48 8.12 18.43
C ARG A 218 3.06 7.86 17.97
N PHE A 219 2.33 7.06 18.73
CA PHE A 219 0.88 7.05 18.62
C PHE A 219 0.29 8.41 18.94
N ASP A 220 -0.78 8.77 18.24
CA ASP A 220 -1.60 9.89 18.65
C ASP A 220 -2.46 9.46 19.86
N PRO A 221 -2.32 10.14 21.01
CA PRO A 221 -3.05 9.78 22.22
C PRO A 221 -4.56 9.96 22.09
N ARG A 222 -5.07 10.58 21.02
CA ARG A 222 -6.51 10.72 20.76
C ARG A 222 -7.16 9.44 20.23
N PHE A 223 -6.37 8.56 19.64
CA PHE A 223 -6.87 7.32 19.01
C PHE A 223 -6.43 6.06 19.76
N VAL A 224 -5.59 6.21 20.77
CA VAL A 224 -5.20 5.12 21.67
C VAL A 224 -6.07 5.15 22.92
N ASP A 225 -6.53 3.97 23.35
CA ASP A 225 -7.28 3.83 24.58
C ASP A 225 -6.49 4.47 25.76
N PRO A 226 -7.11 5.38 26.54
CA PRO A 226 -6.45 6.01 27.68
C PRO A 226 -5.86 5.02 28.69
N ALA A 227 -6.44 3.83 28.84
CA ALA A 227 -5.92 2.76 29.68
C ALA A 227 -4.64 2.14 29.10
N LEU A 228 -4.53 2.01 27.77
CA LEU A 228 -3.28 1.59 27.14
C LEU A 228 -2.19 2.66 27.32
N ILE A 229 -2.56 3.94 27.22
CA ILE A 229 -1.61 5.04 27.46
C ILE A 229 -1.09 5.03 28.90
N SER A 230 -1.94 4.76 29.90
CA SER A 230 -1.51 4.70 31.30
C SER A 230 -0.59 3.52 31.58
N VAL A 231 -0.85 2.35 30.96
CA VAL A 231 0.00 1.16 31.07
C VAL A 231 1.38 1.39 30.43
N ILE A 232 1.43 2.02 29.25
CA ILE A 232 2.71 2.28 28.55
C ILE A 232 3.57 3.34 29.27
N LYS A 233 2.95 4.28 29.99
CA LYS A 233 3.65 5.38 30.69
C LYS A 233 4.08 5.03 32.11
N ALA A 234 3.53 3.97 32.70
CA ALA A 234 3.88 3.50 34.03
C ALA A 234 5.26 2.83 34.04
#